data_AF-A0A937BT80-F1
#
_entry.id   AF-A0A937BT80-F1
#
_cell.length_a   1.000
_cell.length_b   1.000
_cell.length_c   1.000
_cell.angle_alpha   90.00
_cell.angle_beta   90.00
_cell.angle_gamma   90.00
#
_symmetry.space_group_name_H-M   'P 1'
#
loop_
_entity.id
_entity.type
_entity.pdbx_description
1 polymer ?
#
loop_
_entity_poly.entity_id
_entity_poly.type
_entity_poly.pdbx_seq_one_letter_code
_entity_poly.pdbx_strand_id
1 'polypeptide(L)'
;MKRILPFILLLIAFSSKAQIISQFTWDTNPVTKAAVGPNALSSSAKATSSTGGLNGTNGLNPGTPSTDVNLTLDGSYYNVPGLEISLNFKREESEASFFRRGSNFDFGMFGGNLYANFKLTCQYGCYRKEYPCS
;
A
#
# COMPACT_ATOMS: atom_id res chain seq x y z
N MET A 1 -14.36 -45.56 -9.29
CA MET A 1 -13.18 -44.73 -8.94
C MET A 1 -12.59 -43.90 -10.10
N LYS A 2 -13.05 -44.04 -11.37
CA LYS A 2 -12.47 -43.29 -12.54
C LYS A 2 -13.01 -41.86 -12.77
N ARG A 3 -13.91 -41.33 -11.93
CA ARG A 3 -14.53 -40.00 -12.11
C ARG A 3 -13.95 -38.89 -11.22
N ILE A 4 -12.93 -39.20 -10.41
CA ILE A 4 -12.37 -38.26 -9.44
C ILE A 4 -11.21 -37.44 -10.05
N LEU A 5 -10.57 -37.96 -11.11
CA LEU A 5 -9.42 -37.33 -11.77
C LEU A 5 -9.69 -35.92 -12.37
N PRO A 6 -10.83 -35.63 -13.02
CA PRO A 6 -11.07 -34.27 -13.53
C PRO A 6 -11.32 -33.25 -12.40
N PHE A 7 -11.78 -33.70 -11.23
CA PHE A 7 -12.02 -32.82 -10.08
C PHE A 7 -10.71 -32.39 -9.40
N ILE A 8 -9.71 -33.28 -9.36
CA ILE A 8 -8.37 -32.98 -8.84
C ILE A 8 -7.62 -32.02 -9.78
N LEU A 9 -7.76 -32.15 -11.10
CA LEU A 9 -7.15 -31.20 -12.06
C LEU A 9 -7.73 -29.78 -11.95
N LEU A 10 -9.01 -29.63 -11.63
CA LEU A 10 -9.66 -28.33 -11.46
C LEU A 10 -9.15 -27.57 -10.22
N LEU A 11 -8.77 -28.30 -9.16
CA LEU A 11 -8.26 -27.71 -7.92
C LEU A 11 -6.83 -27.15 -8.05
N ILE A 12 -6.03 -27.66 -9.00
CA ILE A 12 -4.65 -27.20 -9.23
C ILE A 12 -4.61 -25.88 -10.04
N ALA A 13 -5.70 -25.55 -10.76
CA ALA A 13 -5.79 -24.34 -11.57
C ALA A 13 -6.01 -23.05 -10.75
N PHE A 14 -6.38 -23.15 -9.46
CA PHE A 14 -6.58 -21.99 -8.57
C PHE A 14 -5.29 -21.52 -7.88
N SER A 15 -4.16 -21.50 -8.61
CA SER A 15 -2.98 -20.76 -8.12
C SER A 15 -3.21 -19.27 -8.37
N SER A 16 -3.87 -18.58 -7.44
CA SER A 16 -3.92 -17.12 -7.45
C SER A 16 -2.52 -16.59 -7.18
N LYS A 17 -1.80 -16.16 -8.20
CA LYS A 17 -0.59 -15.36 -8.00
C LYS A 17 -1.01 -14.02 -7.41
N ALA A 18 -0.33 -13.59 -6.35
CA ALA A 18 -0.41 -12.21 -5.90
C ALA A 18 0.00 -11.31 -7.09
N GLN A 19 -0.95 -10.54 -7.61
CA GLN A 19 -0.72 -9.64 -8.73
C GLN A 19 -0.27 -8.28 -8.19
N ILE A 20 0.84 -7.76 -8.71
CA ILE A 20 1.24 -6.38 -8.46
C ILE A 20 0.21 -5.48 -9.13
N ILE A 21 -0.55 -4.73 -8.32
CA ILE A 21 -1.51 -3.73 -8.81
C ILE A 21 -0.73 -2.51 -9.30
N SER A 22 0.20 -2.01 -8.49
CA SER A 22 1.07 -0.89 -8.85
C SER A 22 2.44 -0.98 -8.17
N GLN A 23 3.45 -0.38 -8.80
CA GLN A 23 4.80 -0.25 -8.24
C GLN A 23 5.42 1.08 -8.66
N PHE A 24 6.07 1.77 -7.72
CA PHE A 24 6.79 3.01 -7.95
C PHE A 24 8.25 2.85 -7.55
N THR A 25 9.17 3.14 -8.47
CA THR A 25 10.62 3.23 -8.19
C THR A 25 11.13 4.66 -8.25
N TRP A 26 10.31 5.59 -8.76
CA TRP A 26 10.61 7.01 -8.94
C TRP A 26 11.85 7.30 -9.79
N ASP A 27 12.32 6.35 -10.59
CA ASP A 27 13.42 6.57 -11.57
C ASP A 27 12.95 7.27 -12.86
N THR A 28 11.67 7.69 -12.90
CA THR A 28 11.06 8.31 -14.07
C THR A 28 10.41 9.65 -13.72
N ASN A 29 10.30 10.52 -14.73
CA ASN A 29 9.61 11.80 -14.66
C ASN A 29 8.32 11.70 -15.51
N PRO A 30 7.13 12.07 -15.00
CA PRO A 30 6.84 12.60 -13.66
C PRO A 30 6.94 11.56 -12.53
N VAL A 31 7.12 12.02 -11.30
CA VAL A 31 7.15 11.17 -10.09
C VAL A 31 5.83 10.42 -9.83
N THR A 32 4.76 10.82 -10.52
CA THR A 32 3.47 10.12 -10.52
C THR A 32 3.44 8.91 -11.45
N LYS A 33 4.48 8.69 -12.26
CA LYS A 33 4.55 7.57 -13.18
C LYS A 33 4.94 6.29 -12.44
N ALA A 34 4.11 5.26 -12.58
CA ALA A 34 4.38 3.94 -12.03
C ALA A 34 5.34 3.17 -12.95
N ALA A 35 6.17 2.31 -12.36
CA ALA A 35 6.99 1.34 -13.09
C ALA A 35 6.13 0.15 -13.58
N VAL A 36 5.14 -0.23 -12.77
CA VAL A 36 4.15 -1.27 -13.08
C VAL A 36 2.78 -0.77 -12.66
N GLY A 37 1.76 -1.01 -13.50
CA GLY A 37 0.37 -0.70 -13.16
C GLY A 37 -0.04 0.76 -13.42
N PRO A 38 -1.13 1.23 -12.79
CA PRO A 38 -1.66 2.57 -13.00
C PRO A 38 -0.78 3.64 -12.34
N ASN A 39 -0.70 4.79 -13.00
CA ASN A 39 -0.03 5.97 -12.47
C ASN A 39 -0.79 6.56 -11.28
N ALA A 40 -0.08 7.32 -10.44
CA ALA A 40 -0.69 8.17 -9.43
C ALA A 40 -1.45 9.33 -10.09
N LEU A 41 -2.54 9.76 -9.44
CA LEU A 41 -3.33 10.91 -9.86
C LEU A 41 -2.59 12.23 -9.60
N SER A 42 -1.88 12.31 -8.48
CA SER A 42 -1.13 13.50 -8.09
C SER A 42 -0.04 13.19 -7.07
N SER A 43 0.89 14.13 -6.92
CA SER A 43 1.87 14.19 -5.85
C SER A 43 1.85 15.58 -5.19
N SER A 44 2.46 15.72 -4.02
CA SER A 44 2.77 17.04 -3.46
C SER A 44 3.50 17.90 -4.51
N ALA A 45 3.19 19.20 -4.56
CA ALA A 45 3.67 20.10 -5.63
C ALA A 45 5.20 20.24 -5.70
N LYS A 46 5.88 20.05 -4.57
CA LYS A 46 7.35 20.09 -4.46
C LYS A 46 7.99 18.70 -4.49
N ALA A 47 7.20 17.63 -4.62
CA ALA A 47 7.74 16.28 -4.60
C ALA A 47 8.66 16.06 -5.80
N THR A 48 9.85 15.53 -5.53
CA THR A 48 10.87 15.26 -6.54
C THR A 48 11.39 13.84 -6.43
N SER A 49 12.03 13.38 -7.50
CA SER A 49 12.82 12.15 -7.48
C SER A 49 14.24 12.49 -7.02
N SER A 50 14.72 11.84 -5.96
CA SER A 50 16.09 12.03 -5.45
C SER A 50 16.78 10.69 -5.22
N THR A 51 18.10 10.66 -5.29
CA THR A 51 18.90 9.46 -5.02
C THR A 51 18.72 8.95 -3.57
N GLY A 52 19.06 7.68 -3.35
CA GLY A 52 19.04 7.06 -2.03
C GLY A 52 17.74 6.30 -1.71
N GLY A 53 17.04 5.80 -2.74
CA GLY A 53 16.01 4.78 -2.60
C GLY A 53 16.59 3.38 -2.36
N LEU A 54 15.71 2.38 -2.30
CA LEU A 54 16.10 0.99 -2.06
C LEU A 54 16.83 0.41 -3.30
N ASN A 55 17.86 -0.42 -3.10
CA ASN A 55 18.54 -1.15 -4.17
C ASN A 55 19.10 -0.27 -5.30
N GLY A 56 19.47 0.99 -4.98
CA GLY A 56 20.06 1.92 -5.94
C GLY A 56 19.04 2.67 -6.81
N THR A 57 17.74 2.53 -6.56
CA THR A 57 16.72 3.38 -7.20
C THR A 57 16.73 4.77 -6.58
N ASN A 58 16.03 5.70 -7.23
CA ASN A 58 15.61 6.94 -6.58
C ASN A 58 14.48 6.68 -5.56
N GLY A 59 14.17 7.70 -4.77
CA GLY A 59 13.05 7.75 -3.83
C GLY A 59 12.22 9.01 -4.04
N LEU A 60 10.96 8.96 -3.61
CA LEU A 60 10.09 10.12 -3.58
C LEU A 60 10.50 11.03 -2.42
N ASN A 61 10.90 12.25 -2.75
CA ASN A 61 11.39 13.25 -1.81
C ASN A 61 10.36 14.40 -1.71
N PRO A 62 10.13 14.98 -0.53
CA PRO A 62 9.26 16.17 -0.38
C PRO A 62 9.80 17.42 -1.09
N GLY A 63 11.09 17.45 -1.45
CA GLY A 63 11.78 18.54 -2.16
C GLY A 63 12.18 19.70 -1.26
N THR A 64 11.45 19.95 -0.18
CA THR A 64 11.81 20.92 0.87
C THR A 64 11.65 20.33 2.26
N PRO A 65 12.45 20.77 3.26
CA PRO A 65 12.18 20.44 4.66
C PRO A 65 10.76 20.88 5.06
N SER A 66 10.17 20.22 6.06
CA SER A 66 8.87 20.57 6.66
C SER A 66 7.63 20.49 5.75
N THR A 67 7.70 19.78 4.63
CA THR A 67 6.53 19.54 3.77
C THR A 67 6.27 18.06 3.60
N ASP A 68 5.01 17.66 3.76
CA ASP A 68 4.60 16.28 3.56
C ASP A 68 4.76 15.83 2.12
N VAL A 69 5.22 14.59 1.95
CA VAL A 69 5.25 13.90 0.67
C VAL A 69 4.00 13.03 0.51
N ASN A 70 3.01 13.55 -0.22
CA ASN A 70 1.77 12.83 -0.50
C ASN A 70 1.78 12.31 -1.94
N LEU A 71 1.36 11.06 -2.12
CA LEU A 71 1.11 10.44 -3.43
C LEU A 71 -0.35 9.95 -3.44
N THR A 72 -1.17 10.49 -4.34
CA THR A 72 -2.59 10.13 -4.43
C THR A 72 -2.79 9.09 -5.52
N LEU A 73 -3.35 7.95 -5.16
CA LEU A 73 -3.65 6.85 -6.08
C LEU A 73 -5.16 6.80 -6.36
N ASP A 74 -5.55 6.37 -7.57
CA ASP A 74 -6.96 6.06 -7.82
C ASP A 74 -7.34 4.78 -7.08
N GLY A 75 -8.22 4.93 -6.07
CA GLY A 75 -8.68 3.83 -5.23
C GLY A 75 -9.46 2.75 -5.97
N SER A 76 -9.97 3.02 -7.19
CA SER A 76 -10.74 2.06 -7.98
C SER A 76 -9.96 0.78 -8.29
N TYR A 77 -8.65 0.89 -8.51
CA TYR A 77 -7.74 -0.24 -8.78
C TYR A 77 -7.45 -1.11 -7.56
N TYR A 78 -7.72 -0.62 -6.35
CA TYR A 78 -7.40 -1.29 -5.07
C TYR A 78 -8.66 -1.85 -4.38
N ASN A 79 -9.75 -2.00 -5.13
CA ASN A 79 -10.98 -2.68 -4.70
C ASN A 79 -10.85 -4.19 -4.89
N VAL A 80 -9.95 -4.80 -4.15
CA VAL A 80 -9.64 -6.24 -4.21
C VAL A 80 -9.92 -6.93 -2.87
N PRO A 81 -10.16 -8.25 -2.84
CA PRO A 81 -10.47 -8.98 -1.60
C PRO A 81 -9.37 -8.92 -0.53
N GLY A 82 -8.12 -8.73 -0.94
CA GLY A 82 -6.97 -8.56 -0.05
C GLY A 82 -5.91 -7.71 -0.72
N LEU A 83 -5.24 -6.88 0.06
CA LEU A 83 -4.18 -6.00 -0.41
C LEU A 83 -2.95 -6.19 0.47
N GLU A 84 -1.82 -6.44 -0.18
CA GLU A 84 -0.50 -6.39 0.46
C GLU A 84 0.14 -5.06 0.10
N ILE A 85 0.69 -4.37 1.10
CA ILE A 85 1.35 -3.08 0.93
C ILE A 85 2.77 -3.23 1.44
N SER A 86 3.73 -2.99 0.55
CA SER A 86 5.15 -2.95 0.87
C SER A 86 5.69 -1.56 0.55
N LEU A 87 6.42 -0.98 1.50
CA LEU A 87 7.06 0.33 1.33
C LEU A 87 8.44 0.33 1.98
N ASN A 88 9.33 1.12 1.38
CA ASN A 88 10.64 1.42 1.94
C ASN A 88 10.66 2.91 2.22
N PHE A 89 11.03 3.28 3.44
CA PHE A 89 11.09 4.67 3.87
C PHE A 89 12.34 4.90 4.71
N LYS A 90 12.82 6.14 4.72
CA LYS A 90 13.85 6.57 5.66
C LYS A 90 13.16 7.08 6.91
N ARG A 91 13.50 6.52 8.07
CA ARG A 91 12.94 6.92 9.36
C ARG A 91 13.63 8.18 9.86
N GLU A 92 13.30 9.29 9.22
CA GLU A 92 13.78 10.63 9.59
C GLU A 92 12.76 11.40 10.45
N GLU A 93 11.54 10.89 10.55
CA GLU A 93 10.43 11.50 11.29
C GLU A 93 9.89 10.55 12.36
N SER A 94 9.21 11.09 13.38
CA SER A 94 8.52 10.30 14.43
C SER A 94 7.09 9.91 14.06
N GLU A 95 6.54 10.52 13.01
CA GLU A 95 5.15 10.41 12.61
C GLU A 95 5.05 10.33 11.08
N ALA A 96 4.19 9.45 10.56
CA ALA A 96 3.91 9.33 9.13
C ALA A 96 2.61 8.55 8.89
N SER A 97 1.90 8.84 7.79
CA SER A 97 0.84 7.98 7.25
C SER A 97 1.37 7.35 5.96
N PHE A 98 1.73 6.06 6.02
CA PHE A 98 2.30 5.37 4.87
C PHE A 98 1.26 4.98 3.83
N PHE A 99 0.07 4.57 4.28
CA PHE A 99 -1.05 4.28 3.39
C PHE A 99 -2.36 4.60 4.08
N ARG A 100 -3.12 5.53 3.51
CA ARG A 100 -4.41 5.98 4.04
C ARG A 100 -5.49 5.86 2.98
N ARG A 101 -6.63 5.31 3.39
CA ARG A 101 -7.82 5.17 2.55
C ARG A 101 -8.99 5.90 3.18
N GLY A 102 -9.18 7.15 2.75
CA GLY A 102 -10.20 8.05 3.31
C GLY A 102 -10.00 8.23 4.82
N SER A 103 -11.09 8.10 5.58
CA SER A 103 -11.10 8.11 7.05
C SER A 103 -11.29 6.71 7.66
N ASN A 104 -11.25 5.66 6.84
CA ASN A 104 -11.59 4.30 7.27
C ASN A 104 -10.36 3.43 7.56
N PHE A 105 -9.23 3.73 6.94
CA PHE A 105 -8.00 2.99 7.15
C PHE A 105 -6.80 3.93 7.10
N ASP A 106 -5.89 3.76 8.04
CA ASP A 106 -4.60 4.44 8.07
C ASP A 106 -3.55 3.51 8.66
N PHE A 107 -2.48 3.25 7.90
CA PHE A 107 -1.30 2.54 8.34
C PHE A 107 -0.12 3.48 8.31
N GLY A 108 0.59 3.59 9.43
CA GLY A 108 1.60 4.61 9.60
C GLY A 108 2.50 4.39 10.80
N MET A 109 3.11 5.48 11.24
CA MET A 109 3.97 5.57 12.41
C MET A 109 3.54 6.74 13.28
N PHE A 110 3.55 6.54 14.59
CA PHE A 110 3.30 7.59 15.59
C PHE A 110 4.21 7.38 16.81
N GLY A 111 4.87 8.44 17.25
CA GLY A 111 5.88 8.34 18.32
C GLY A 111 6.98 7.32 18.01
N GLY A 112 7.28 7.10 16.73
CA GLY A 112 8.25 6.12 16.27
C GLY A 112 7.79 4.67 16.24
N ASN A 113 6.55 4.36 16.63
CA ASN A 113 5.96 3.02 16.60
C ASN A 113 5.01 2.88 15.42
N LEU A 114 4.94 1.69 14.82
CA LEU A 114 3.98 1.40 13.76
C LEU A 114 2.55 1.31 14.34
N TYR A 115 1.57 1.80 13.60
CA TYR A 115 0.16 1.64 13.92
C TYR A 115 -0.65 1.28 12.68
N ALA A 116 -1.78 0.61 12.89
CA ALA A 116 -2.81 0.40 11.87
C ALA A 116 -4.18 0.69 12.48
N ASN A 117 -4.86 1.71 11.97
CA ASN A 117 -6.19 2.13 12.39
C ASN A 117 -7.23 1.67 11.37
N PHE A 118 -8.29 1.03 11.87
CA PHE A 118 -9.42 0.59 11.06
C PHE A 118 -10.71 1.17 11.64
N LYS A 119 -11.52 1.79 10.79
CA LYS A 119 -12.92 2.10 11.11
C LYS A 119 -13.79 0.96 10.61
N LEU A 120 -14.37 0.24 11.56
CA LEU A 120 -15.33 -0.83 11.27
C LEU A 120 -16.73 -0.23 11.24
N THR A 121 -17.41 -0.35 10.10
CA THR A 121 -18.84 -0.02 10.00
C THR A 121 -19.61 -1.31 10.17
N CYS A 122 -20.27 -1.49 11.30
CA CYS A 122 -21.10 -2.68 11.56
C CYS A 122 -22.56 -2.37 11.25
N GLN A 123 -23.21 -3.15 10.38
CA GLN A 123 -24.62 -2.97 10.03
C GLN A 123 -25.57 -3.20 11.21
N TYR A 124 -25.13 -3.90 12.27
CA TYR A 124 -25.96 -4.28 13.44
C TYR A 124 -25.28 -4.07 14.80
N GLY A 125 -24.37 -3.09 14.91
CA GLY A 125 -23.64 -2.79 16.15
C GLY A 125 -22.30 -3.54 16.26
N CYS A 126 -21.25 -2.84 16.68
CA CYS A 126 -19.92 -3.43 16.80
C CYS A 126 -19.73 -4.03 18.19
N TYR A 127 -19.70 -5.36 18.28
CA TYR A 127 -19.16 -6.05 19.46
C TYR A 127 -17.64 -6.03 19.35
N ARG A 128 -16.98 -5.29 20.24
CA ARG A 128 -15.52 -5.28 20.35
C ARG A 128 -15.09 -6.67 20.83
N LYS A 129 -14.55 -7.50 19.94
CA LYS A 129 -13.89 -8.75 20.33
C LYS A 129 -12.41 -8.46 20.51
N GLU A 130 -12.00 -8.29 21.75
CA GLU A 130 -10.59 -8.18 22.12
C GLU A 130 -9.94 -9.55 21.90
N TYR A 131 -8.92 -9.62 21.06
CA TYR A 131 -8.07 -10.79 20.92
C TYR A 131 -6.81 -10.52 21.74
N PRO A 132 -6.63 -11.15 22.91
CA PRO A 132 -5.34 -11.09 23.59
C PRO A 132 -4.29 -11.73 22.68
N CYS A 133 -3.22 -11.00 22.39
CA CYS A 133 -2.03 -11.59 21.79
C CYS A 133 -1.45 -12.58 22.81
N SER A 134 -1.49 -13.88 22.49
CA SER A 134 -0.72 -14.92 23.15
C SER A 134 0.67 -15.01 22.55
#